data_AF-A0A381YHS9-F1
#
_entry.id   AF-A0A381YHS9-F1
#
_cell.length_a   1.000
_cell.length_b   1.000
_cell.length_c   1.000
_cell.angle_alpha   90.00
_cell.angle_beta   90.00
_cell.angle_gamma   90.00
#
_symmetry.space_group_name_H-M   'P 1'
#
loop_
_entity.id
_entity.type
_entity.pdbx_description
1 polymer ?
#
loop_
_entity_poly.entity_id
_entity_poly.type
_entity_poly.pdbx_seq_one_letter_code
_entity_poly.pdbx_strand_id
1 'polypeptide(L)'
;MPFVHLNLKHEGKVSACWRYPDKLGNYTKDSLTQIWNGSQLKELRRAILNNEQPIGCRSCWDMESSGVTSTRQTCQQTFNEASEEYVRQNLNSDYSYDISNIRSVEVRFDNICNLMCRFCSPDY
;
A
#
# COMPACT_ATOMS: atom_id res chain seq x y z
N MET A 1 2.25 4.68 -0.20
CA MET A 1 2.14 5.69 -1.26
C MET A 1 0.80 5.45 -1.98
N PRO A 2 -0.33 5.84 -1.37
CA PRO A 2 -1.64 5.40 -1.81
C PRO A 2 -2.10 6.00 -3.15
N PHE A 3 -1.30 6.89 -3.75
CA PHE A 3 -1.59 7.58 -4.99
C PHE A 3 -0.88 6.97 -6.20
N VAL A 4 0.28 6.32 -6.03
CA VAL A 4 1.08 5.82 -7.16
C VAL A 4 1.56 4.37 -7.01
N HIS A 5 1.33 3.74 -5.85
CA HIS A 5 1.89 2.44 -5.52
C HIS A 5 0.87 1.46 -4.97
N LEU A 6 0.98 0.21 -5.40
CA LEU A 6 0.30 -0.93 -4.79
C LEU A 6 1.32 -1.96 -4.33
N ASN A 7 1.15 -2.47 -3.11
CA ASN A 7 1.96 -3.54 -2.58
C ASN A 7 1.11 -4.79 -2.32
N LEU A 8 1.40 -5.85 -3.08
CA LEU A 8 0.80 -7.17 -2.96
C LEU A 8 1.63 -8.00 -1.98
N LYS A 9 1.03 -8.34 -0.85
CA LYS A 9 1.58 -9.18 0.22
C LYS A 9 1.00 -10.59 0.14
N HIS A 10 1.54 -11.49 0.94
CA HIS A 10 1.08 -12.89 1.02
C HIS A 10 -0.41 -13.01 1.39
N GLU A 11 -0.99 -14.19 1.13
CA GLU A 11 -2.39 -14.53 1.45
C GLU A 11 -3.44 -13.60 0.81
N GLY A 12 -3.15 -13.08 -0.39
CA GLY A 12 -4.12 -12.22 -1.07
C GLY A 12 -4.13 -10.77 -0.58
N LYS A 13 -3.28 -10.37 0.37
CA LYS A 13 -3.37 -9.05 1.01
C LYS A 13 -2.82 -7.95 0.09
N VAL A 14 -3.58 -6.87 -0.09
CA VAL A 14 -3.09 -5.64 -0.76
C VAL A 14 -2.95 -4.52 0.25
N SER A 15 -1.89 -3.73 0.14
CA SER A 15 -1.57 -2.58 1.00
C SER A 15 -1.05 -1.40 0.18
N ALA A 16 -1.12 -0.18 0.71
CA ALA A 16 -0.68 1.03 0.02
C ALA A 16 0.84 1.26 0.06
N CYS A 17 1.56 0.54 0.94
CA CYS A 17 3.00 0.62 1.11
C CYS A 17 3.48 -0.65 1.80
N TRP A 18 4.74 -1.02 1.62
CA TRP A 18 5.34 -2.12 2.33
C TRP A 18 5.33 -1.95 3.86
N ARG A 19 5.52 -0.72 4.36
CA ARG A 19 5.43 -0.39 5.81
C ARG A 19 4.00 -0.35 6.36
N TYR A 20 2.98 -0.38 5.49
CA TYR A 20 1.59 -0.25 5.91
C TYR A 20 1.07 -1.62 6.39
N PRO A 21 0.73 -1.79 7.68
CA PRO A 21 0.33 -3.08 8.24
C PRO A 21 -1.08 -3.50 7.80
N ASP A 22 -1.99 -2.55 7.62
CA ASP A 22 -3.40 -2.86 7.42
C ASP A 22 -3.69 -3.38 6.01
N LYS A 23 -4.70 -4.24 5.92
CA LYS A 23 -5.19 -4.79 4.65
C LYS A 23 -6.16 -3.79 4.02
N LEU A 24 -5.88 -3.39 2.79
CA LEU A 24 -6.71 -2.48 1.99
C LEU A 24 -7.55 -3.19 0.91
N GLY A 25 -7.30 -4.48 0.69
CA GLY A 25 -8.03 -5.28 -0.27
C GLY A 25 -7.55 -6.72 -0.35
N ASN A 26 -8.28 -7.54 -1.11
CA ASN A 26 -7.91 -8.93 -1.37
C ASN A 26 -7.81 -9.26 -2.87
N TYR A 27 -6.60 -9.42 -3.39
CA TYR A 27 -6.41 -9.70 -4.83
C TYR A 27 -6.83 -11.11 -5.25
N THR A 28 -7.15 -12.02 -4.32
CA THR A 28 -7.72 -13.34 -4.67
C THR A 28 -9.23 -13.30 -4.86
N LYS A 29 -9.90 -12.23 -4.44
CA LYS A 29 -11.35 -12.06 -4.54
C LYS A 29 -11.74 -10.95 -5.50
N ASP A 30 -11.01 -9.84 -5.46
CA ASP A 30 -11.31 -8.61 -6.18
C ASP A 30 -10.19 -8.31 -7.18
N SER A 31 -10.53 -7.61 -8.28
CA SER A 31 -9.51 -7.15 -9.22
C SER A 31 -8.65 -6.03 -8.61
N LEU A 32 -7.41 -5.89 -9.06
CA LEU A 32 -6.55 -4.79 -8.61
C LEU A 32 -7.16 -3.41 -8.91
N THR A 33 -7.94 -3.30 -9.98
CA THR A 33 -8.65 -2.07 -10.36
C THR A 33 -9.76 -1.73 -9.37
N GLN A 34 -10.49 -2.74 -8.87
CA GLN A 34 -11.51 -2.58 -7.84
C GLN A 34 -10.87 -2.22 -6.50
N ILE A 35 -9.76 -2.86 -6.13
CA ILE A 35 -9.03 -2.57 -4.89
C ILE A 35 -8.44 -1.15 -4.93
N TRP A 36 -7.93 -0.71 -6.08
CA TRP A 36 -7.36 0.62 -6.26
C TRP A 36 -8.35 1.76 -5.98
N ASN A 37 -9.63 1.53 -6.22
CA ASN A 37 -10.70 2.46 -5.93
C ASN A 37 -11.68 1.93 -4.88
N GLY A 38 -11.22 0.98 -4.07
CA GLY A 38 -11.97 0.42 -2.95
C GLY A 38 -12.12 1.43 -1.81
N SER A 39 -13.15 1.22 -0.97
CA SER A 39 -13.48 2.12 0.14
C SER A 39 -12.31 2.34 1.10
N GLN A 40 -11.55 1.30 1.42
CA GLN A 40 -10.42 1.38 2.35
C GLN A 40 -9.28 2.25 1.83
N LEU A 41 -8.95 2.14 0.54
CA LEU A 41 -7.88 2.94 -0.06
C LEU A 41 -8.32 4.39 -0.30
N LYS A 42 -9.59 4.61 -0.67
CA LYS A 42 -10.19 5.96 -0.74
C LYS A 42 -10.16 6.67 0.60
N GLU A 43 -10.53 5.96 1.67
CA GLU A 43 -10.49 6.50 3.04
C GLU A 43 -9.07 6.86 3.47
N LEU A 44 -8.09 6.01 3.12
CA LEU A 44 -6.68 6.31 3.37
C LEU A 44 -6.21 7.58 2.61
N ARG A 45 -6.64 7.77 1.36
CA ARG A 45 -6.33 8.98 0.58
C ARG A 45 -6.97 10.22 1.21
N ARG A 46 -8.24 10.13 1.62
CA ARG A 46 -8.97 11.18 2.34
C ARG A 46 -8.23 11.60 3.60
N ALA A 47 -7.90 10.64 4.46
CA ALA A 47 -7.22 10.89 5.72
C ALA A 47 -5.89 11.63 5.50
N ILE A 48 -5.06 11.17 4.56
CA ILE A 48 -3.76 11.79 4.28
C ILE A 48 -3.91 13.21 3.72
N LEU A 49 -4.86 13.46 2.82
CA LEU A 49 -5.09 14.79 2.23
C LEU A 49 -5.67 15.81 3.22
N ASN A 50 -6.36 15.33 4.26
CA ASN A 50 -6.88 16.14 5.34
C ASN A 50 -5.87 16.31 6.50
N ASN A 51 -4.61 15.94 6.30
CA ASN A 51 -3.56 15.93 7.33
C ASN A 51 -3.89 15.05 8.55
N GLU A 52 -4.77 14.06 8.41
CA GLU A 52 -5.00 13.05 9.43
C GLU A 52 -3.82 12.06 9.43
N GLN A 53 -3.48 11.54 10.60
CA GLN A 53 -2.37 10.59 10.79
C GLN A 53 -2.93 9.17 10.97
N PRO A 54 -3.23 8.43 9.88
CA PRO A 54 -3.75 7.07 10.00
C PRO A 54 -2.71 6.16 10.67
N ILE A 55 -3.18 5.26 11.52
CA ILE A 55 -2.35 4.36 12.33
C ILE A 55 -1.39 3.54 11.46
N GLY A 56 -1.85 3.06 10.30
CA GLY A 56 -1.00 2.31 9.37
C GLY A 56 0.16 3.11 8.76
N CYS A 57 0.16 4.44 8.85
CA CYS A 57 1.25 5.30 8.40
C CYS A 57 2.17 5.76 9.54
N ARG A 58 1.95 5.31 10.78
CA ARG A 58 2.71 5.70 11.98
C ARG A 58 4.22 5.65 11.79
N SER A 59 4.75 4.62 11.14
CA SER A 59 6.19 4.51 10.89
C SER A 59 6.78 5.69 10.09
N CYS A 60 6.00 6.33 9.22
CA CYS A 60 6.47 7.52 8.48
C CYS A 60 6.44 8.76 9.39
N TRP A 61 5.40 8.90 10.21
CA TRP A 61 5.25 9.99 11.16
C TRP A 61 6.37 9.98 12.21
N ASP A 62 6.69 8.80 12.75
CA ASP A 62 7.76 8.62 13.73
C ASP A 62 9.15 8.99 13.14
N MET A 63 9.38 8.72 11.84
CA MET A 63 10.60 9.13 11.15
C MET A 63 10.70 10.65 11.01
N GLU A 64 9.60 11.28 10.60
CA GLU A 64 9.56 12.72 10.39
C GLU A 64 9.66 13.50 11.70
N SER A 65 9.03 13.01 12.78
CA SER A 65 9.20 13.59 14.11
C SER A 65 10.64 13.47 14.61
N SER A 66 11.39 12.48 14.12
CA SER A 66 12.81 12.27 14.42
C SER A 66 13.74 13.05 13.48
N GLY A 67 13.21 13.86 12.55
CA GLY A 67 13.99 14.63 11.57
C GLY A 67 14.55 13.81 10.41
N VAL A 68 14.10 12.56 10.24
CA VAL A 68 14.55 11.66 9.16
C VAL A 68 13.54 11.68 8.02
N THR A 69 14.03 11.70 6.78
CA THR A 69 13.19 11.60 5.57
C THR A 69 12.39 10.31 5.58
N SER A 70 11.06 10.41 5.54
CA SER A 70 10.21 9.22 5.53
C SER A 70 10.05 8.63 4.13
N THR A 71 9.59 7.38 4.08
CA THR A 71 9.26 6.69 2.82
C THR A 71 8.19 7.43 2.01
N ARG A 72 7.30 8.20 2.65
CA ARG A 72 6.29 8.99 1.92
C ARG A 72 6.91 10.21 1.24
N GLN A 73 7.85 10.89 1.90
CA GLN A 73 8.57 12.02 1.33
C GLN A 73 9.49 11.57 0.19
N THR A 74 10.21 10.46 0.35
CA THR A 74 11.03 9.87 -0.73
C THR A 74 10.18 9.52 -1.96
N CYS A 75 8.96 9.01 -1.76
CA CYS A 75 8.04 8.75 -2.86
C CYS A 75 7.68 10.02 -3.62
N GLN A 76 7.34 11.09 -2.91
CA GLN A 76 6.99 12.38 -3.52
C GLN A 76 8.15 12.98 -4.31
N GLN A 77 9.39 12.73 -3.88
CA GLN A 77 10.59 13.12 -4.62
C GLN A 77 10.87 12.25 -5.85
N THR A 78 10.45 10.98 -5.82
CA THR A 78 10.71 10.02 -6.90
C THR A 78 9.64 10.08 -8.00
N PHE A 79 8.38 10.29 -7.62
CA PHE A 79 7.24 10.29 -8.53
C PHE A 79 6.52 11.63 -8.45
N ASN A 80 6.55 12.40 -9.54
CA ASN A 80 5.84 13.68 -9.63
C ASN A 80 4.34 13.52 -9.41
N GLU A 81 3.78 12.35 -9.78
CA GLU A 81 2.37 12.01 -9.64
C GLU A 81 1.97 11.75 -8.18
N ALA A 82 2.94 11.54 -7.29
CA ALA A 82 2.71 11.42 -5.86
C ALA A 82 2.76 12.77 -5.13
N SER A 83 3.16 13.85 -5.82
CA SER A 83 3.19 15.19 -5.25
C SER A 83 1.79 15.64 -4.86
N GLU A 84 1.68 16.39 -3.76
CA GLU A 84 0.38 16.84 -3.25
C GLU A 84 -0.36 17.70 -4.28
N GLU A 85 0.36 18.55 -5.00
CA GLU A 85 -0.20 19.40 -6.06
C GLU A 85 -0.81 18.58 -7.20
N TYR A 86 -0.06 17.59 -7.72
CA TYR A 86 -0.56 16.72 -8.78
C TYR A 86 -1.75 15.88 -8.33
N VAL A 87 -1.68 15.33 -7.12
CA VAL A 87 -2.77 14.55 -6.54
C VAL A 87 -4.03 15.41 -6.43
N ARG A 88 -3.95 16.62 -5.88
CA ARG A 88 -5.12 17.50 -5.71
C ARG A 88 -5.77 17.90 -7.04
N GLN A 89 -5.00 17.98 -8.13
CA GLN A 89 -5.52 18.31 -9.46
C GLN A 89 -6.18 17.12 -10.18
N ASN A 90 -5.72 15.89 -9.91
CA ASN A 90 -6.12 14.68 -10.66
C ASN A 90 -7.00 13.72 -9.84
N LEU A 91 -7.28 14.03 -8.58
CA LEU A 91 -8.15 13.23 -7.72
C LEU A 91 -9.61 13.63 -7.91
N ASN A 92 -10.48 12.63 -8.04
CA ASN A 92 -11.92 12.86 -8.11
C ASN A 92 -12.49 13.27 -6.74
N SER A 93 -13.68 13.87 -6.74
CA SER A 93 -14.38 14.34 -5.53
C SER A 93 -14.70 13.22 -4.53
N ASP A 94 -14.76 11.97 -4.97
CA ASP A 94 -14.99 10.77 -4.16
C ASP A 94 -13.68 10.09 -3.68
N TYR A 95 -12.54 10.77 -3.82
CA TYR A 95 -11.20 10.25 -3.53
C TYR A 95 -10.80 9.03 -4.39
N SER A 96 -11.52 8.76 -5.49
CA SER A 96 -11.04 7.83 -6.52
C SER A 96 -9.90 8.43 -7.33
N TYR A 97 -9.04 7.56 -7.86
CA TYR A 97 -7.90 7.94 -8.66
C TYR A 97 -7.82 7.08 -9.90
N ASP A 98 -7.48 7.68 -11.03
CA ASP A 98 -7.34 6.94 -12.28
C ASP A 98 -6.24 5.88 -12.16
N ILE A 99 -6.46 4.72 -12.76
CA ILE A 99 -5.52 3.61 -12.69
C ILE A 99 -4.21 3.89 -13.45
N SER A 100 -4.24 4.79 -14.43
CA SER A 100 -3.06 5.26 -15.16
C SER A 100 -2.01 5.93 -14.27
N ASN A 101 -2.39 6.35 -13.06
CA ASN A 101 -1.48 6.94 -12.08
C ASN A 101 -0.70 5.91 -11.26
N ILE A 102 -1.00 4.61 -11.38
CA ILE A 102 -0.17 3.57 -10.77
C ILE A 102 1.20 3.57 -11.47
N ARG A 103 2.25 3.95 -10.75
CA ARG A 103 3.63 3.97 -11.25
C ARG A 103 4.45 2.77 -10.83
N SER A 104 4.10 2.16 -9.70
CA SER A 104 4.83 0.99 -9.20
C SER A 104 3.89 -0.01 -8.54
N VAL A 105 4.19 -1.28 -8.79
CA VAL A 105 3.53 -2.40 -8.12
C VAL A 105 4.62 -3.27 -7.52
N GLU A 106 4.67 -3.33 -6.20
CA GLU A 106 5.56 -4.26 -5.49
C GLU A 106 4.80 -5.56 -5.27
N VAL A 107 5.40 -6.66 -5.73
CA VAL A 107 4.90 -8.01 -5.49
C VAL A 107 5.86 -8.68 -4.54
N ARG A 108 5.39 -8.97 -3.32
CA ARG A 108 6.13 -9.82 -2.40
C ARG A 108 5.71 -11.25 -2.66
N PHE A 109 6.57 -11.96 -3.39
CA PHE A 109 6.47 -13.39 -3.51
C PHE A 109 6.71 -14.01 -2.15
N ASP A 110 5.81 -14.90 -1.78
CA ASP A 110 6.01 -15.69 -0.59
C ASP A 110 7.09 -16.74 -0.85
N ASN A 111 7.98 -16.88 0.10
CA ASN A 111 8.93 -17.96 0.19
C ASN A 111 8.62 -18.86 1.39
N ILE A 112 7.36 -18.91 1.86
CA ILE A 112 6.85 -20.07 2.58
C ILE A 112 7.02 -21.29 1.64
N CYS A 113 8.24 -21.82 1.64
CA CYS A 113 8.45 -23.24 1.71
C CYS A 113 7.65 -23.67 2.94
N ASN A 114 6.49 -24.29 2.72
CA ASN A 114 5.65 -24.82 3.78
C ASN A 114 6.34 -25.88 4.64
N LEU A 115 7.65 -26.16 4.41
CA LEU A 115 8.51 -27.11 5.09
C LEU A 115 7.70 -28.26 5.70
N MET A 116 6.79 -28.83 4.89
CA MET A 116 6.09 -30.04 5.26
C MET A 116 7.18 -31.08 5.13
N CYS A 117 7.83 -31.39 6.26
CA CYS A 117 8.84 -32.42 6.33
C CYS A 117 8.33 -33.65 5.57
N ARG A 118 8.96 -33.97 4.43
CA ARG A 118 8.84 -35.30 3.78
C ARG A 118 9.65 -36.37 4.51
N PHE A 119 10.04 -36.12 5.75
CA PHE A 119 10.36 -37.17 6.69
C PHE A 119 9.06 -37.56 7.39
N CYS A 120 8.23 -38.33 6.71
CA CYS A 120 7.44 -39.32 7.43
C CYS A 120 8.47 -40.10 8.26
N SER A 121 8.50 -39.92 9.57
CA SER A 121 9.05 -40.98 10.42
C SER A 121 8.16 -42.19 10.14
N PRO A 122 8.73 -43.35 9.77
CA PRO A 122 7.94 -44.57 9.77
C PRO A 122 7.44 -44.76 11.20
N ASP A 123 6.13 -44.92 11.34
CA ASP A 123 5.61 -45.70 12.45
C ASP A 123 6.34 -47.06 12.43
N TYR A 124 6.81 -47.48 13.61
CA TYR A 124 7.51 -48.72 14.00
C TYR A 124 9.04 -48.74 13.88
#